data_AF-A0A3E2NDE7-F1
#
_entry.id   AF-A0A3E2NDE7-F1
#
_cell.length_a   1.000
_cell.length_b   1.000
_cell.length_c   1.000
_cell.angle_alpha   90.00
_cell.angle_beta   90.00
_cell.angle_gamma   90.00
#
_symmetry.space_group_name_H-M   'P 1'
#
loop_
_entity.id
_entity.type
_entity.pdbx_description
1 polymer ?
#
loop_
_entity_poly.entity_id
_entity_poly.type
_entity_poly.pdbx_seq_one_letter_code
_entity_poly.pdbx_strand_id
1 'polypeptide(L)'
;MVSVWQQIIAVWSWLMEHLIYINLILSVIIVFFQRRDPKAVWTWLLALYFIPVFGFLFYLILGQDMRKGKMFRVKEVEDRMRYSARNQEEFLKSHDIGLDTSLARDYADLVVYNLETSGSVLTVDNSVEIFTDGEKKFKDLREELSKAVRFIHLQYYIIKDDQLFDSIMPILMERAKAGVEVRILCDGMGGRFMRKSKWERLKESGVKVGIFFPPVLGRLHLRINYRNHRKIVVIDNRVGYVGGFNIGREYISQDPKFGYWRDTHLKLQGGSVLSLQIRFALDWNYAVGENLFKNMTYFCEDEDGACLYNMGVVDMNQTEKKLGIQIIASGPDARSRQIRDNYIRLFSKAKHHIYIQTPYFVPDDAVLSALRVAARSGVDVRLMIPCKPDHPFVYWATYSYVGDLLSEGARCYTYENGFLHSKGVMTDGRVSSYGTANMDIRSFELNFEVNAVIYDEETTRKLEELFLEDLKVCKEITPERYEARSIFIRIKEQGSRLLSPLL
;
A
#
# COMPACT_ATOMS: atom_id res chain seq x y z
N MET A 1 -45.88 -22.80 -4.24
CA MET A 1 -44.81 -22.52 -5.22
C MET A 1 -45.29 -21.67 -6.40
N VAL A 2 -46.45 -21.95 -7.01
CA VAL A 2 -46.98 -21.18 -8.17
C VAL A 2 -47.23 -19.68 -7.85
N SER A 3 -47.74 -19.34 -6.66
CA SER A 3 -48.03 -17.93 -6.33
C SER A 3 -46.77 -17.08 -6.06
N VAL A 4 -45.69 -17.70 -5.56
CA VAL A 4 -44.39 -17.02 -5.38
C VAL A 4 -43.77 -16.70 -6.73
N TRP A 5 -43.85 -17.65 -7.67
CA TRP A 5 -43.38 -17.43 -9.04
C TRP A 5 -44.15 -16.32 -9.76
N GLN A 6 -45.47 -16.26 -9.60
CA GLN A 6 -46.28 -15.18 -10.17
C GLN A 6 -45.94 -13.81 -9.56
N GLN A 7 -45.67 -13.74 -8.26
CA GLN A 7 -45.20 -12.51 -7.62
C GLN A 7 -43.82 -12.07 -8.12
N ILE A 8 -42.89 -13.01 -8.29
CA ILE A 8 -41.56 -12.72 -8.86
C ILE A 8 -41.70 -12.15 -10.28
N ILE A 9 -42.54 -12.76 -11.12
CA ILE A 9 -42.79 -12.29 -12.48
C ILE A 9 -43.41 -10.89 -12.47
N ALA A 10 -44.41 -10.64 -11.63
CA ALA A 10 -45.05 -9.33 -11.52
C ALA A 10 -44.06 -8.23 -11.09
N VAL A 11 -43.21 -8.50 -10.10
CA VAL A 11 -42.16 -7.58 -9.65
C VAL A 11 -41.13 -7.33 -10.76
N TRP A 12 -40.73 -8.38 -11.48
CA TRP A 12 -39.78 -8.27 -12.59
C TRP A 12 -40.34 -7.44 -13.74
N SER A 13 -41.59 -7.70 -14.15
CA SER A 13 -42.25 -6.92 -15.21
C SER A 13 -42.38 -5.45 -14.82
N TRP A 14 -42.80 -5.15 -13.60
CA TRP A 14 -42.87 -3.78 -13.09
C TRP A 14 -41.50 -3.09 -13.11
N LEU A 15 -40.44 -3.78 -12.68
CA LEU A 15 -39.06 -3.25 -12.71
C LEU A 15 -38.62 -2.92 -14.14
N MET A 16 -38.93 -3.77 -15.11
CA MET A 16 -38.57 -3.55 -16.52
C MET A 16 -39.37 -2.41 -17.15
N GLU A 17 -40.66 -2.29 -16.86
CA GLU A 17 -41.51 -1.19 -17.33
C GLU A 17 -41.03 0.17 -16.82
N HIS A 18 -40.53 0.23 -15.57
CA HIS A 18 -40.12 1.48 -14.93
C HIS A 18 -38.61 1.75 -15.01
N LEU A 19 -37.86 0.89 -15.69
CA LEU A 19 -36.40 0.90 -15.70
C LEU A 19 -35.81 2.22 -16.20
N ILE A 20 -36.44 2.84 -17.20
CA ILE A 20 -36.00 4.13 -17.76
C ILE A 20 -36.11 5.24 -16.70
N TYR A 21 -37.22 5.29 -15.97
CA TYR A 21 -37.42 6.30 -14.92
C TYR A 21 -36.47 6.08 -13.73
N ILE A 22 -36.26 4.82 -13.34
CA ILE A 22 -35.29 4.45 -12.31
C ILE A 22 -33.88 4.88 -12.73
N ASN A 23 -33.47 4.55 -13.95
CA ASN A 23 -32.17 4.94 -14.49
C ASN A 23 -32.02 6.47 -14.61
N LEU A 24 -33.07 7.19 -14.99
CA LEU A 24 -33.07 8.65 -15.06
C LEU A 24 -32.87 9.28 -13.67
N ILE A 25 -33.61 8.84 -12.67
CA ILE A 25 -33.47 9.32 -11.28
C ILE A 25 -32.06 9.05 -10.76
N LEU A 26 -31.55 7.83 -10.98
CA LEU A 26 -30.18 7.46 -10.59
C LEU A 26 -29.12 8.31 -11.31
N SER A 27 -29.31 8.58 -12.60
CA SER A 27 -28.41 9.42 -13.39
C SER A 27 -28.35 10.84 -12.84
N VAL A 28 -29.50 11.43 -12.49
CA VAL A 28 -29.58 12.75 -11.83
C VAL A 28 -28.87 12.71 -10.47
N ILE A 29 -29.09 11.66 -9.68
CA ILE A 29 -28.41 11.50 -8.38
C ILE A 29 -26.89 11.45 -8.56
N ILE A 30 -26.39 10.68 -9.52
CA ILE A 30 -24.95 10.54 -9.78
C ILE A 30 -24.36 11.88 -10.24
N VAL A 31 -24.99 12.56 -11.19
CA VAL A 31 -24.48 13.82 -11.76
C VAL A 31 -24.50 14.96 -10.74
N PHE A 32 -25.59 15.12 -9.99
CA PHE A 32 -25.78 16.30 -9.14
C PHE A 32 -25.34 16.10 -7.70
N PHE A 33 -25.34 14.88 -7.18
CA PHE A 33 -25.05 14.61 -5.76
C PHE A 33 -23.70 13.92 -5.52
N GLN A 34 -22.98 13.53 -6.57
CA GLN A 34 -21.61 13.04 -6.46
C GLN A 34 -20.60 14.00 -7.10
N ARG A 35 -19.73 14.60 -6.27
CA ARG A 35 -18.51 15.27 -6.75
C ARG A 35 -17.51 14.19 -7.17
N ARG A 36 -17.62 13.72 -8.41
CA ARG A 36 -16.71 12.74 -9.01
C ARG A 36 -16.00 13.32 -10.23
N ASP A 37 -14.90 12.68 -10.59
CA ASP A 37 -14.29 12.89 -11.90
C ASP A 37 -15.37 12.71 -13.00
N PRO A 38 -15.52 13.67 -13.93
CA PRO A 38 -16.45 13.55 -15.05
C PRO A 38 -16.34 12.21 -15.80
N LYS A 39 -15.14 11.64 -15.93
CA LYS A 39 -14.92 10.32 -16.55
C LYS A 39 -15.72 9.24 -15.80
N ALA A 40 -15.64 9.21 -14.47
CA ALA A 40 -16.35 8.24 -13.65
C ALA A 40 -17.87 8.43 -13.70
N VAL A 41 -18.35 9.69 -13.76
CA VAL A 41 -19.78 9.99 -13.95
C VAL A 41 -20.26 9.41 -15.27
N TRP A 42 -19.57 9.69 -16.37
CA TRP A 42 -19.89 9.13 -17.68
C TRP A 42 -19.86 7.60 -17.70
N THR A 43 -18.87 6.96 -17.08
CA THR A 43 -18.82 5.50 -16.96
C THR A 43 -20.09 4.94 -16.30
N TRP A 44 -20.56 5.56 -15.23
CA TRP A 44 -21.77 5.10 -14.54
C TRP A 44 -23.05 5.37 -15.32
N LEU A 45 -23.14 6.52 -16.00
CA LEU A 45 -24.27 6.82 -16.89
C LEU A 45 -24.35 5.80 -18.04
N LEU A 46 -23.22 5.48 -18.67
CA LEU A 46 -23.15 4.49 -19.73
C LEU A 46 -23.48 3.09 -19.21
N ALA A 47 -22.96 2.70 -18.05
CA ALA A 47 -23.25 1.39 -17.45
C ALA A 47 -24.74 1.25 -17.09
N LEU A 48 -25.37 2.29 -16.53
CA LEU A 48 -26.80 2.30 -16.25
C LEU A 48 -27.65 2.18 -17.53
N TYR A 49 -27.22 2.84 -18.60
CA TYR A 49 -27.95 2.87 -19.87
C TYR A 49 -27.80 1.57 -20.68
N PHE A 50 -26.56 1.11 -20.90
CA PHE A 50 -26.25 -0.03 -21.78
C PHE A 50 -26.33 -1.39 -21.10
N ILE A 51 -26.33 -1.43 -19.76
CA ILE A 51 -26.44 -2.66 -18.98
C ILE A 51 -27.61 -2.52 -18.00
N PRO A 52 -28.86 -2.62 -18.48
CA PRO A 52 -30.03 -2.38 -17.64
C PRO A 52 -30.09 -3.37 -16.47
N VAL A 53 -30.59 -2.91 -15.31
CA VAL A 53 -30.59 -3.64 -14.02
C VAL A 53 -29.19 -3.88 -13.44
N PHE A 54 -28.25 -4.46 -14.19
CA PHE A 54 -26.91 -4.77 -13.70
C PHE A 54 -26.01 -3.55 -13.55
N GLY A 55 -26.16 -2.51 -14.38
CA GLY A 55 -25.45 -1.24 -14.25
C GLY A 55 -25.71 -0.59 -12.89
N PHE A 56 -26.95 -0.70 -12.39
CA PHE A 56 -27.31 -0.25 -11.05
C PHE A 56 -26.66 -1.12 -9.97
N LEU A 57 -26.69 -2.44 -10.12
CA LEU A 57 -26.02 -3.35 -9.18
C LEU A 57 -24.51 -3.10 -9.12
N PHE A 58 -23.86 -2.90 -10.27
CA PHE A 58 -22.44 -2.56 -10.35
C PHE A 58 -22.16 -1.20 -9.72
N TYR A 59 -23.02 -0.20 -9.94
CA TYR A 59 -22.88 1.10 -9.29
C TYR A 59 -22.99 0.98 -7.77
N LEU A 60 -23.93 0.18 -7.26
CA LEU A 60 -24.03 -0.04 -5.82
C LEU A 60 -22.77 -0.68 -5.25
N ILE A 61 -22.15 -1.65 -5.94
CA ILE A 61 -21.01 -2.43 -5.43
C ILE A 61 -19.67 -1.69 -5.61
N LEU A 62 -19.47 -1.06 -6.76
CA LEU A 62 -18.17 -0.50 -7.17
C LEU A 62 -18.17 1.03 -7.12
N GLY A 63 -19.34 1.65 -7.25
CA GLY A 63 -19.54 3.09 -7.34
C GLY A 63 -19.82 3.76 -6.01
N GLN A 64 -19.41 3.20 -4.85
CA GLN A 64 -19.48 3.91 -3.56
C GLN A 64 -18.19 4.68 -3.26
N ASP A 65 -18.28 5.91 -2.76
CA ASP A 65 -17.12 6.72 -2.36
C ASP A 65 -16.90 6.66 -0.84
N MET A 66 -15.74 6.17 -0.42
CA MET A 66 -15.39 6.02 1.00
C MET A 66 -14.77 7.27 1.63
N ARG A 67 -14.45 8.30 0.84
CA ARG A 67 -13.86 9.57 1.35
C ARG A 67 -14.75 10.34 2.31
N LYS A 68 -16.05 10.03 2.36
CA LYS A 68 -17.03 10.67 3.27
C LYS A 68 -17.10 10.00 4.65
N GLY A 69 -16.48 8.83 4.84
CA GLY A 69 -16.54 8.07 6.10
C GLY A 69 -15.38 8.39 7.05
N LYS A 70 -15.67 8.84 8.27
CA LYS A 70 -14.69 9.08 9.34
C LYS A 70 -14.20 7.75 9.96
N MET A 71 -13.48 6.92 9.19
CA MET A 71 -13.15 5.54 9.63
C MET A 71 -12.10 5.46 10.74
N PHE A 72 -11.12 6.36 10.79
CA PHE A 72 -10.00 6.29 11.75
C PHE A 72 -9.99 7.39 12.79
N ARG A 73 -11.14 8.01 13.07
CA ARG A 73 -11.20 9.09 14.08
C ARG A 73 -11.11 8.53 15.49
N VAL A 74 -9.90 8.43 16.00
CA VAL A 74 -9.63 8.47 17.44
C VAL A 74 -9.20 9.90 17.74
N LYS A 75 -10.13 10.72 18.25
CA LYS A 75 -9.92 12.17 18.43
C LYS A 75 -8.63 12.47 19.21
N GLU A 76 -8.36 11.69 20.26
CA GLU A 76 -7.15 11.81 21.08
C GLU A 76 -5.85 11.61 20.29
N VAL A 77 -5.83 10.69 19.32
CA VAL A 77 -4.66 10.42 18.46
C VAL A 77 -4.51 11.50 17.41
N GLU A 78 -5.63 11.94 16.81
CA GLU A 78 -5.62 13.03 15.84
C GLU A 78 -5.08 14.32 16.49
N ASP A 79 -5.50 14.63 17.71
CA ASP A 79 -5.03 15.80 18.46
C ASP A 79 -3.55 15.68 18.84
N ARG A 80 -3.07 14.49 19.26
CA ARG A 80 -1.66 14.26 19.61
C ARG A 80 -0.71 14.22 18.41
N MET A 81 -1.09 13.53 17.33
CA MET A 81 -0.31 13.52 16.07
C MET A 81 -0.25 14.91 15.44
N ARG A 82 -1.33 15.71 15.55
CA ARG A 82 -1.31 17.11 15.14
C ARG A 82 -0.38 17.95 16.00
N TYR A 83 -0.28 17.66 17.29
CA TYR A 83 0.63 18.37 18.17
C TYR A 83 2.09 18.07 17.84
N SER A 84 2.49 16.79 17.72
CA SER A 84 3.85 16.42 17.32
C SER A 84 4.20 16.96 15.92
N ALA A 85 3.24 16.89 14.98
CA ALA A 85 3.39 17.46 13.65
C ALA A 85 3.62 18.99 13.70
N ARG A 86 2.82 19.73 14.47
CA ARG A 86 2.99 21.18 14.63
C ARG A 86 4.32 21.55 15.29
N ASN A 87 4.72 20.84 16.33
CA ASN A 87 6.00 21.08 17.00
C ASN A 87 7.18 20.83 16.04
N GLN A 88 7.14 19.75 15.26
CA GLN A 88 8.16 19.48 14.26
C GLN A 88 8.12 20.51 13.12
N GLU A 89 6.93 20.95 12.69
CA GLU A 89 6.79 22.01 11.69
C GLU A 89 7.39 23.33 12.18
N GLU A 90 7.07 23.74 13.41
CA GLU A 90 7.61 24.94 14.05
C GLU A 90 9.12 24.83 14.24
N PHE A 91 9.63 23.67 14.64
CA PHE A 91 11.07 23.40 14.69
C PHE A 91 11.74 23.56 13.32
N LEU A 92 11.17 22.95 12.27
CA LEU A 92 11.65 23.03 10.89
C LEU A 92 11.60 24.46 10.32
N LYS A 93 10.67 25.30 10.78
CA LYS A 93 10.51 26.70 10.35
C LYS A 93 11.38 27.69 11.15
N SER A 94 11.58 27.45 12.44
CA SER A 94 12.25 28.38 13.38
C SER A 94 13.77 28.23 13.38
N HIS A 95 14.27 27.02 13.14
CA HIS A 95 15.71 26.76 13.01
C HIS A 95 16.06 26.80 11.52
N ASP A 96 16.91 27.75 11.14
CA ASP A 96 17.60 27.71 9.84
C ASP A 96 18.33 26.36 9.75
N ILE A 97 17.77 25.45 8.96
CA ILE A 97 17.65 24.01 9.24
C ILE A 97 18.97 23.39 9.72
N GLY A 98 19.13 23.22 11.02
CA GLY A 98 20.05 22.24 11.60
C GLY A 98 19.45 20.84 11.40
N LEU A 99 19.37 20.36 10.16
CA LEU A 99 19.35 18.92 9.87
C LEU A 99 20.72 18.67 9.27
N ASP A 100 21.64 18.11 10.05
CA ASP A 100 23.03 17.92 9.62
C ASP A 100 23.17 16.84 8.51
N THR A 101 22.06 16.19 8.13
CA THR A 101 21.96 15.52 6.84
C THR A 101 21.50 16.53 5.80
N SER A 102 22.45 17.03 4.99
CA SER A 102 22.21 17.95 3.85
C SER A 102 21.03 17.56 2.96
N LEU A 103 20.68 16.27 2.94
CA LEU A 103 19.62 15.67 2.17
C LEU A 103 18.19 16.03 2.59
N ALA A 104 17.88 16.00 3.88
CA ALA A 104 16.54 16.30 4.36
C ALA A 104 16.20 17.78 4.12
N ARG A 105 17.23 18.64 4.04
CA ARG A 105 17.10 20.05 3.66
C ARG A 105 16.68 20.21 2.20
N ASP A 106 17.27 19.45 1.28
CA ASP A 106 16.91 19.49 -0.15
C ASP A 106 15.48 18.97 -0.42
N TYR A 107 14.95 18.15 0.49
CA TYR A 107 13.59 17.61 0.44
C TYR A 107 12.70 18.12 1.60
N ALA A 108 13.03 19.27 2.21
CA ALA A 108 12.31 19.78 3.39
C ALA A 108 10.83 20.05 3.10
N ASP A 109 10.54 20.53 1.90
CA ASP A 109 9.19 20.69 1.35
C ASP A 109 8.39 19.37 1.29
N LEU A 110 9.03 18.25 0.93
CA LEU A 110 8.41 16.94 0.92
C LEU A 110 8.19 16.42 2.35
N VAL A 111 9.16 16.66 3.24
CA VAL A 111 9.05 16.34 4.67
C VAL A 111 7.85 17.06 5.27
N VAL A 112 7.75 18.38 5.06
CA VAL A 112 6.63 19.21 5.52
C VAL A 112 5.31 18.78 4.88
N TYR A 113 5.29 18.45 3.59
CA TYR A 113 4.08 17.94 2.94
C TYR A 113 3.56 16.65 3.62
N ASN A 114 4.45 15.68 3.89
CA ASN A 114 4.07 14.44 4.56
C ASN A 114 3.61 14.71 6.02
N LEU A 115 4.22 15.69 6.68
CA LEU A 115 3.85 16.10 8.03
C LEU A 115 2.44 16.71 8.07
N GLU A 116 2.17 17.69 7.19
CA GLU A 116 0.89 18.41 7.15
C GLU A 116 -0.28 17.54 6.69
N THR A 117 -0.02 16.58 5.79
CA THR A 117 -1.10 15.80 5.19
C THR A 117 -1.48 14.54 5.97
N SER A 118 -0.55 13.92 6.70
CA SER A 118 -0.80 12.70 7.51
C SER A 118 -0.46 12.80 8.97
N GLY A 119 0.26 13.83 9.41
CA GLY A 119 1.03 13.75 10.66
C GLY A 119 2.17 12.73 10.56
N SER A 120 2.73 12.50 9.37
CA SER A 120 3.88 11.59 9.19
C SER A 120 5.15 12.27 9.70
N VAL A 121 5.46 12.05 10.96
CA VAL A 121 6.63 12.64 11.63
C VAL A 121 7.94 12.11 11.03
N LEU A 122 8.91 13.00 10.80
CA LEU A 122 10.28 12.61 10.44
C LEU A 122 11.00 12.08 11.69
N THR A 123 11.51 10.87 11.61
CA THR A 123 12.36 10.24 12.62
C THR A 123 13.78 10.13 12.08
N VAL A 124 14.79 10.19 12.94
CA VAL A 124 16.21 10.27 12.52
C VAL A 124 17.12 9.27 13.22
N ASP A 125 16.63 8.65 14.28
CA ASP A 125 17.25 7.65 15.14
C ASP A 125 17.03 6.22 14.60
N ASN A 126 17.06 6.06 13.27
CA ASN A 126 16.64 4.82 12.63
C ASN A 126 17.81 3.94 12.16
N SER A 127 17.56 2.64 12.12
CA SER A 127 18.34 1.69 11.32
C SER A 127 17.45 0.94 10.33
N VAL A 128 18.03 0.53 9.20
CA VAL A 128 17.33 -0.20 8.15
C VAL A 128 18.15 -1.41 7.73
N GLU A 129 17.52 -2.58 7.75
CA GLU A 129 17.99 -3.80 7.10
C GLU A 129 17.07 -4.15 5.92
N ILE A 130 17.66 -4.46 4.77
CA ILE A 130 16.95 -4.68 3.51
C ILE A 130 16.93 -6.17 3.19
N PHE A 131 15.75 -6.73 3.02
CA PHE A 131 15.54 -8.09 2.53
C PHE A 131 15.05 -8.08 1.09
N THR A 132 15.76 -8.80 0.22
CA THR A 132 15.37 -9.05 -1.17
C THR A 132 14.87 -10.46 -1.43
N ASP A 133 15.03 -11.34 -0.43
CA ASP A 133 14.70 -12.76 -0.48
C ASP A 133 13.75 -13.13 0.67
N GLY A 134 12.71 -13.88 0.32
CA GLY A 134 11.66 -14.25 1.26
C GLY A 134 12.11 -15.23 2.34
N GLU A 135 12.94 -16.22 2.01
CA GLU A 135 13.42 -17.20 2.99
C GLU A 135 14.26 -16.51 4.07
N LYS A 136 15.15 -15.61 3.67
CA LYS A 136 15.93 -14.78 4.59
C LYS A 136 15.02 -13.89 5.46
N LYS A 137 14.07 -13.18 4.84
CA LYS A 137 13.13 -12.30 5.55
C LYS A 137 12.29 -13.05 6.57
N PHE A 138 11.74 -14.21 6.21
CA PHE A 138 10.86 -14.97 7.10
C PHE A 138 11.64 -15.75 8.16
N LYS A 139 12.89 -16.12 7.89
CA LYS A 139 13.81 -16.62 8.92
C LYS A 139 14.03 -15.56 10.00
N ASP A 140 14.46 -14.36 9.60
CA ASP A 140 14.68 -13.24 10.52
C ASP A 140 13.40 -12.87 11.29
N LEU A 141 12.25 -12.81 10.61
CA LEU A 141 10.97 -12.57 11.28
C LEU A 141 10.66 -13.62 12.35
N ARG A 142 10.84 -14.92 12.08
CA ARG A 142 10.60 -15.98 13.08
C ARG A 142 11.51 -15.83 14.29
N GLU A 143 12.78 -15.48 14.06
CA GLU A 143 13.73 -15.23 15.14
C GLU A 143 13.29 -14.03 16.00
N GLU A 144 12.91 -12.91 15.40
CA GLU A 144 12.44 -11.73 16.14
C GLU A 144 11.11 -11.98 16.88
N LEU A 145 10.18 -12.75 16.30
CA LEU A 145 8.94 -13.14 16.97
C LEU A 145 9.20 -13.97 18.23
N SER A 146 10.20 -14.87 18.19
CA SER A 146 10.57 -15.70 19.35
C SER A 146 11.17 -14.89 20.51
N LYS A 147 11.77 -13.74 20.21
CA LYS A 147 12.40 -12.84 21.19
C LYS A 147 11.39 -11.87 21.83
N ALA A 148 10.14 -11.86 21.37
CA ALA A 148 9.15 -10.93 21.87
C ALA A 148 8.84 -11.15 23.36
N VAL A 149 8.68 -10.04 24.09
CA VAL A 149 8.48 -10.03 25.55
C VAL A 149 7.16 -9.37 25.95
N ARG A 150 6.68 -8.36 25.21
CA ARG A 150 5.51 -7.56 25.58
C ARG A 150 4.35 -7.78 24.63
N PHE A 151 4.56 -7.52 23.34
CA PHE A 151 3.52 -7.69 22.33
C PHE A 151 4.07 -7.94 20.92
N ILE A 152 3.22 -8.58 20.13
CA ILE A 152 3.43 -8.89 18.73
C ILE A 152 2.19 -8.44 17.97
N HIS A 153 2.35 -7.53 17.01
CA HIS A 153 1.29 -7.05 16.14
C HIS A 153 1.62 -7.38 14.68
N LEU A 154 0.88 -8.30 14.07
CA LEU A 154 1.02 -8.70 12.67
C LEU A 154 -0.16 -8.19 11.85
N GLN A 155 0.14 -7.57 10.72
CA GLN A 155 -0.84 -7.16 9.73
C GLN A 155 -0.36 -7.57 8.35
N TYR A 156 -1.21 -8.29 7.62
CA TYR A 156 -0.92 -8.71 6.24
C TYR A 156 -2.18 -8.64 5.38
N TYR A 157 -2.00 -8.35 4.09
CA TYR A 157 -3.09 -8.50 3.12
C TYR A 157 -3.45 -9.98 2.97
N ILE A 158 -2.47 -10.82 2.60
CA ILE A 158 -2.64 -12.26 2.41
C ILE A 158 -1.95 -13.03 3.54
N ILE A 159 -2.71 -13.93 4.17
CA ILE A 159 -2.19 -15.01 5.02
C ILE A 159 -2.77 -16.31 4.49
N LYS A 160 -1.94 -17.12 3.84
CA LYS A 160 -2.34 -18.43 3.31
C LYS A 160 -2.23 -19.53 4.35
N ASP A 161 -3.13 -20.49 4.23
CA ASP A 161 -3.08 -21.76 4.94
C ASP A 161 -2.05 -22.68 4.26
N ASP A 162 -0.77 -22.44 4.54
CA ASP A 162 0.34 -23.22 3.99
C ASP A 162 1.53 -23.33 4.95
N GLN A 163 2.59 -24.01 4.48
CA GLN A 163 3.80 -24.31 5.25
C GLN A 163 4.49 -23.08 5.85
N LEU A 164 4.40 -21.90 5.20
CA LEU A 164 5.06 -20.71 5.71
C LEU A 164 4.33 -20.23 6.95
N PHE A 165 2.99 -20.14 6.89
CA PHE A 165 2.20 -19.80 8.06
C PHE A 165 2.31 -20.89 9.15
N ASP A 166 2.38 -22.17 8.76
CA ASP A 166 2.60 -23.27 9.70
C ASP A 166 3.95 -23.22 10.42
N SER A 167 4.96 -22.54 9.85
CA SER A 167 6.22 -22.26 10.54
C SER A 167 6.15 -21.10 11.54
N ILE A 168 5.17 -20.19 11.37
CA ILE A 168 5.02 -18.99 12.19
C ILE A 168 3.99 -19.21 13.32
N MET A 169 2.90 -19.90 13.02
CA MET A 169 1.77 -20.13 13.92
C MET A 169 2.20 -20.71 15.29
N PRO A 170 3.07 -21.72 15.38
CA PRO A 170 3.49 -22.28 16.68
C PRO A 170 4.22 -21.25 17.56
N ILE A 171 5.05 -20.38 16.96
CA ILE A 171 5.79 -19.33 17.69
C ILE A 171 4.79 -18.33 18.28
N LEU A 172 3.81 -17.89 17.51
CA LEU A 172 2.77 -16.97 17.98
C LEU A 172 1.94 -17.57 19.13
N MET A 173 1.54 -18.83 19.01
CA MET A 173 0.80 -19.54 20.06
C MET A 173 1.62 -19.70 21.33
N GLU A 174 2.92 -19.99 21.20
CA GLU A 174 3.81 -20.17 22.34
C GLU A 174 4.07 -18.84 23.05
N ARG A 175 4.37 -17.76 22.31
CA ARG A 175 4.51 -16.41 22.88
C ARG A 175 3.23 -15.94 23.58
N ALA A 176 2.06 -16.19 23.00
CA ALA A 176 0.78 -15.87 23.63
C ALA A 176 0.59 -16.59 24.97
N LYS A 177 0.95 -17.88 25.05
CA LYS A 177 0.93 -18.66 26.30
C LYS A 177 1.96 -18.18 27.32
N ALA A 178 3.08 -17.63 26.85
CA ALA A 178 4.10 -17.00 27.70
C ALA A 178 3.69 -15.60 28.21
N GLY A 179 2.48 -15.13 27.89
CA GLY A 179 1.94 -13.84 28.35
C GLY A 179 2.20 -12.66 27.41
N VAL A 180 2.82 -12.88 26.24
CA VAL A 180 3.01 -11.85 25.22
C VAL A 180 1.68 -11.57 24.53
N GLU A 181 1.30 -10.30 24.38
CA GLU A 181 0.07 -9.95 23.67
C GLU A 181 0.23 -10.08 22.16
N VAL A 182 -0.42 -11.09 21.56
CA VAL A 182 -0.33 -11.34 20.12
C VAL A 182 -1.61 -10.94 19.41
N ARG A 183 -1.51 -10.06 18.40
CA ARG A 183 -2.61 -9.64 17.51
C ARG A 183 -2.28 -9.92 16.06
N ILE A 184 -3.20 -10.54 15.33
CA ILE A 184 -3.11 -10.79 13.89
C ILE A 184 -4.27 -10.08 13.19
N LEU A 185 -3.97 -9.18 12.27
CA LEU A 185 -4.91 -8.51 11.40
C LEU A 185 -4.72 -8.97 9.95
N CYS A 186 -5.77 -9.49 9.33
CA CYS A 186 -5.74 -9.92 7.93
C CYS A 186 -6.85 -9.24 7.13
N ASP A 187 -6.62 -8.92 5.85
CA ASP A 187 -7.72 -8.54 4.96
C ASP A 187 -8.61 -9.75 4.66
N GLY A 188 -9.92 -9.53 4.64
CA GLY A 188 -10.91 -10.58 4.43
C GLY A 188 -10.74 -11.31 3.10
N MET A 189 -10.32 -10.63 2.03
CA MET A 189 -10.09 -11.29 0.74
C MET A 189 -8.77 -12.06 0.70
N GLY A 190 -7.71 -11.54 1.30
CA GLY A 190 -6.43 -12.25 1.33
C GLY A 190 -6.42 -13.43 2.31
N GLY A 191 -7.25 -13.39 3.37
CA GLY A 191 -7.44 -14.48 4.33
C GLY A 191 -8.60 -15.43 4.01
N ARG A 192 -9.33 -15.24 2.90
CA ARG A 192 -10.59 -15.97 2.61
C ARG A 192 -10.46 -17.48 2.50
N PHE A 193 -9.25 -17.98 2.24
CA PHE A 193 -8.96 -19.41 2.11
C PHE A 193 -8.40 -20.04 3.38
N MET A 194 -8.20 -19.26 4.46
CA MET A 194 -7.74 -19.80 5.72
C MET A 194 -8.83 -20.66 6.37
N ARG A 195 -8.48 -21.88 6.80
CA ARG A 195 -9.42 -22.75 7.51
C ARG A 195 -9.84 -22.12 8.84
N LYS A 196 -11.15 -22.11 9.10
CA LYS A 196 -11.71 -21.60 10.37
C LYS A 196 -11.08 -22.25 11.59
N SER A 197 -10.81 -23.55 11.55
CA SER A 197 -10.17 -24.28 12.65
C SER A 197 -8.78 -23.76 13.01
N LYS A 198 -8.00 -23.22 12.06
CA LYS A 198 -6.70 -22.60 12.36
C LYS A 198 -6.87 -21.28 13.12
N TRP A 199 -7.84 -20.45 12.71
CA TRP A 199 -8.15 -19.24 13.46
C TRP A 199 -8.64 -19.52 14.87
N GLU A 200 -9.50 -20.53 15.07
CA GLU A 200 -9.96 -20.89 16.40
C GLU A 200 -8.81 -21.43 17.27
N ARG A 201 -7.92 -22.28 16.74
CA ARG A 201 -6.73 -22.74 17.49
C ARG A 201 -5.82 -21.60 17.95
N LEU A 202 -5.65 -20.57 17.13
CA LEU A 202 -4.90 -19.37 17.50
C LEU A 202 -5.61 -18.62 18.65
N LYS A 203 -6.92 -18.40 18.54
CA LYS A 203 -7.71 -17.73 19.58
C LYS A 203 -7.70 -18.50 20.90
N GLU A 204 -7.83 -19.82 20.86
CA GLU A 204 -7.76 -20.70 22.03
C GLU A 204 -6.40 -20.60 22.76
N SER A 205 -5.33 -20.27 22.05
CA SER A 205 -4.01 -20.03 22.64
C SER A 205 -3.80 -18.62 23.20
N GLY A 206 -4.79 -17.73 23.09
CA GLY A 206 -4.72 -16.34 23.54
C GLY A 206 -4.40 -15.32 22.43
N VAL A 207 -4.20 -15.76 21.18
CA VAL A 207 -3.94 -14.84 20.06
C VAL A 207 -5.22 -14.13 19.64
N LYS A 208 -5.21 -12.81 19.62
CA LYS A 208 -6.32 -12.00 19.12
C LYS A 208 -6.27 -11.94 17.58
N VAL A 209 -7.40 -12.21 16.92
CA VAL A 209 -7.49 -12.21 15.44
C VAL A 209 -8.56 -11.23 14.98
N GLY A 210 -8.18 -10.30 14.10
CA GLY A 210 -9.06 -9.34 13.45
C GLY A 210 -9.11 -9.54 11.93
N ILE A 211 -10.28 -9.34 11.33
CA ILE A 211 -10.47 -9.39 9.86
C ILE A 211 -10.88 -8.02 9.35
N PHE A 212 -10.02 -7.41 8.55
CA PHE A 212 -10.31 -6.15 7.87
C PHE A 212 -11.19 -6.41 6.65
N PHE A 213 -12.37 -5.76 6.56
CA PHE A 213 -13.36 -5.97 5.48
C PHE A 213 -13.67 -7.46 5.15
N PRO A 214 -14.57 -8.10 5.92
CA PRO A 214 -14.93 -9.51 5.73
C PRO A 214 -15.33 -9.88 4.28
N PRO A 215 -15.01 -11.10 3.81
CA PRO A 215 -15.15 -11.49 2.40
C PRO A 215 -16.58 -11.85 1.95
N VAL A 216 -17.53 -12.06 2.87
CA VAL A 216 -18.91 -12.48 2.56
C VAL A 216 -19.93 -11.55 3.22
N LEU A 217 -21.02 -11.29 2.50
CA LEU A 217 -22.20 -10.54 2.93
C LEU A 217 -22.71 -10.98 4.32
N GLY A 218 -22.39 -10.18 5.35
CA GLY A 218 -23.42 -9.64 6.24
C GLY A 218 -24.30 -8.63 5.48
N ARG A 219 -25.23 -7.92 6.13
CA ARG A 219 -26.26 -7.11 5.43
C ARG A 219 -25.66 -5.91 4.65
N LEU A 220 -25.29 -6.18 3.39
CA LEU A 220 -24.89 -5.27 2.31
C LEU A 220 -23.63 -4.41 2.54
N HIS A 221 -22.47 -5.05 2.75
CA HIS A 221 -21.19 -4.35 2.60
C HIS A 221 -20.80 -4.17 1.13
N LEU A 222 -21.24 -3.07 0.54
CA LEU A 222 -20.95 -2.62 -0.83
C LEU A 222 -19.52 -2.05 -1.01
N ARG A 223 -18.54 -2.54 -0.24
CA ARG A 223 -17.16 -2.00 -0.16
C ARG A 223 -16.10 -2.97 -0.69
N ILE A 224 -16.49 -3.88 -1.58
CA ILE A 224 -15.63 -4.96 -2.09
C ILE A 224 -14.36 -4.42 -2.76
N ASN A 225 -14.44 -3.21 -3.33
CA ASN A 225 -13.36 -2.54 -4.03
C ASN A 225 -12.23 -2.03 -3.14
N TYR A 226 -12.44 -1.89 -1.84
CA TYR A 226 -11.44 -1.35 -0.92
C TYR A 226 -10.79 -2.48 -0.14
N ARG A 227 -9.46 -2.46 -0.02
CA ARG A 227 -8.70 -3.55 0.61
C ARG A 227 -7.57 -3.02 1.48
N ASN A 228 -7.32 -3.69 2.60
CA ASN A 228 -6.14 -3.41 3.40
C ASN A 228 -4.95 -4.14 2.81
N HIS A 229 -4.10 -3.40 2.11
CA HIS A 229 -2.95 -3.96 1.43
C HIS A 229 -1.65 -3.77 2.24
N ARG A 230 -1.75 -3.27 3.48
CA ARG A 230 -0.59 -3.05 4.35
C ARG A 230 -0.03 -4.37 4.87
N LYS A 231 1.28 -4.37 5.06
CA LYS A 231 2.07 -5.52 5.53
C LYS A 231 2.99 -4.95 6.59
N ILE A 232 2.52 -4.97 7.84
CA ILE A 232 3.19 -4.34 8.98
C ILE A 232 3.39 -5.43 10.03
N VAL A 233 4.60 -5.52 10.57
CA VAL A 233 4.82 -6.26 11.81
C VAL A 233 5.48 -5.32 12.80
N VAL A 234 4.99 -5.28 14.04
CA VAL A 234 5.63 -4.56 15.14
C VAL A 234 5.84 -5.52 16.30
N ILE A 235 7.05 -5.56 16.83
CA ILE A 235 7.45 -6.41 17.96
C ILE A 235 8.04 -5.50 19.04
N ASP A 236 7.36 -5.39 20.18
CA ASP A 236 7.78 -4.64 21.37
C ASP A 236 8.19 -3.17 21.12
N ASN A 237 7.75 -2.53 20.03
CA ASN A 237 8.29 -1.27 19.50
C ASN A 237 9.80 -1.25 19.23
N ARG A 238 10.47 -2.40 19.31
CA ARG A 238 11.91 -2.55 19.06
C ARG A 238 12.20 -2.79 17.58
N VAL A 239 11.35 -3.57 16.92
CA VAL A 239 11.50 -3.96 15.51
C VAL A 239 10.18 -3.79 14.77
N GLY A 240 10.27 -3.15 13.61
CA GLY A 240 9.17 -3.01 12.65
C GLY A 240 9.51 -3.66 11.32
N TYR A 241 8.54 -4.25 10.63
CA TYR A 241 8.69 -4.72 9.24
C TYR A 241 7.67 -4.05 8.34
N VAL A 242 8.10 -3.64 7.14
CA VAL A 242 7.24 -3.10 6.09
C VAL A 242 7.78 -3.42 4.70
N GLY A 243 6.92 -3.80 3.75
CA GLY A 243 7.33 -4.11 2.38
C GLY A 243 6.38 -5.03 1.63
N GLY A 244 6.81 -5.62 0.51
CA GLY A 244 5.90 -6.29 -0.43
C GLY A 244 5.51 -7.74 -0.11
N PHE A 245 6.33 -8.51 0.61
CA PHE A 245 6.04 -9.92 0.91
C PHE A 245 4.77 -10.12 1.75
N ASN A 246 3.87 -11.00 1.31
CA ASN A 246 2.81 -11.57 2.14
C ASN A 246 3.21 -12.93 2.73
N ILE A 247 2.32 -13.53 3.54
CA ILE A 247 2.51 -14.89 4.04
C ILE A 247 1.87 -15.88 3.06
N GLY A 248 2.72 -16.53 2.27
CA GLY A 248 2.38 -17.70 1.46
C GLY A 248 3.61 -18.32 0.81
N ARG A 249 3.50 -19.56 0.33
CA ARG A 249 4.62 -20.32 -0.28
C ARG A 249 5.25 -19.63 -1.50
N GLU A 250 4.48 -18.84 -2.26
CA GLU A 250 5.04 -18.12 -3.40
C GLU A 250 6.08 -17.07 -2.97
N TYR A 251 5.89 -16.47 -1.80
CA TYR A 251 6.77 -15.43 -1.26
C TYR A 251 8.10 -15.96 -0.75
N ILE A 252 8.24 -17.28 -0.65
CA ILE A 252 9.49 -17.99 -0.38
C ILE A 252 9.97 -18.77 -1.60
N SER A 253 9.54 -18.36 -2.80
CA SER A 253 9.96 -18.94 -4.09
C SER A 253 9.59 -20.42 -4.29
N GLN A 254 8.56 -20.91 -3.58
CA GLN A 254 8.13 -22.30 -3.65
C GLN A 254 6.87 -22.51 -4.50
N ASP A 255 6.49 -21.52 -5.32
CA ASP A 255 5.45 -21.68 -6.34
C ASP A 255 6.06 -21.81 -7.74
N PRO A 256 5.95 -22.97 -8.41
CA PRO A 256 6.59 -23.22 -9.70
C PRO A 256 6.03 -22.33 -10.82
N LYS A 257 4.81 -21.77 -10.66
CA LYS A 257 4.23 -20.84 -11.64
C LYS A 257 5.07 -19.57 -11.76
N PHE A 258 5.53 -19.06 -10.62
CA PHE A 258 6.23 -17.79 -10.54
C PHE A 258 7.76 -17.98 -10.58
N GLY A 259 8.25 -19.05 -9.96
CA GLY A 259 9.67 -19.28 -9.76
C GLY A 259 10.18 -18.43 -8.60
N TYR A 260 11.38 -17.86 -8.76
CA TYR A 260 11.95 -16.98 -7.75
C TYR A 260 11.10 -15.71 -7.58
N TRP A 261 10.69 -15.44 -6.33
CA TRP A 261 9.86 -14.29 -5.99
C TRP A 261 10.73 -13.15 -5.49
N ARG A 262 11.01 -12.19 -6.38
CA ARG A 262 11.84 -11.03 -6.08
C ARG A 262 10.98 -9.90 -5.54
N ASP A 263 11.12 -9.60 -4.26
CA ASP A 263 10.40 -8.51 -3.57
C ASP A 263 11.33 -7.83 -2.57
N THR A 264 10.98 -6.66 -2.08
CA THR A 264 11.78 -5.91 -1.10
C THR A 264 10.98 -5.68 0.18
N HIS A 265 11.60 -5.99 1.31
CA HIS A 265 11.09 -5.73 2.66
C HIS A 265 12.15 -5.02 3.49
N LEU A 266 11.68 -4.10 4.32
CA LEU A 266 12.52 -3.37 5.26
C LEU A 266 12.24 -3.89 6.66
N LYS A 267 13.31 -4.14 7.42
CA LYS A 267 13.28 -4.24 8.88
C LYS A 267 13.82 -2.92 9.42
N LEU A 268 13.02 -2.29 10.25
CA LEU A 268 13.26 -0.98 10.82
C LEU A 268 13.45 -1.11 12.33
N GLN A 269 14.34 -0.28 12.87
CA GLN A 269 14.48 -0.03 14.30
C GLN A 269 14.58 1.48 14.52
N GLY A 270 14.27 1.94 15.73
CA GLY A 270 14.22 3.37 16.06
C GLY A 270 12.82 3.97 15.93
N GLY A 271 12.73 5.30 15.93
CA GLY A 271 11.47 6.04 15.96
C GLY A 271 10.46 5.66 14.88
N SER A 272 10.89 5.24 13.69
CA SER A 272 9.99 4.84 12.60
C SER A 272 9.10 3.62 12.92
N VAL A 273 9.54 2.76 13.85
CA VAL A 273 8.74 1.60 14.33
C VAL A 273 7.47 2.08 15.03
N LEU A 274 7.56 3.19 15.77
CA LEU A 274 6.41 3.74 16.47
C LEU A 274 5.36 4.31 15.50
N SER A 275 5.78 4.87 14.36
CA SER A 275 4.85 5.28 13.29
C SER A 275 4.11 4.07 12.68
N LEU A 276 4.81 2.94 12.48
CA LEU A 276 4.17 1.68 12.06
C LEU A 276 3.18 1.16 13.11
N GLN A 277 3.53 1.25 14.39
CA GLN A 277 2.67 0.85 15.50
C GLN A 277 1.39 1.68 15.58
N ILE A 278 1.49 3.00 15.41
CA ILE A 278 0.32 3.89 15.33
C ILE A 278 -0.57 3.49 14.15
N ARG A 279 0.02 3.20 12.98
CA ARG A 279 -0.74 2.78 11.80
C ARG A 279 -1.47 1.45 12.03
N PHE A 280 -0.80 0.48 12.64
CA PHE A 280 -1.41 -0.79 13.03
C PHE A 280 -2.57 -0.58 14.00
N ALA A 281 -2.35 0.21 15.07
CA ALA A 281 -3.37 0.46 16.09
C ALA A 281 -4.63 1.14 15.53
N LEU A 282 -4.48 2.06 14.57
CA LEU A 282 -5.60 2.66 13.85
C LEU A 282 -6.39 1.61 13.06
N ASP A 283 -5.70 0.72 12.34
CA ASP A 283 -6.33 -0.36 11.56
C ASP A 283 -7.01 -1.41 12.46
N TRP A 284 -6.39 -1.76 13.58
CA TRP A 284 -6.94 -2.67 14.57
C TRP A 284 -8.21 -2.11 15.22
N ASN A 285 -8.16 -0.86 15.67
CA ASN A 285 -9.32 -0.19 16.26
C ASN A 285 -10.48 -0.11 15.27
N TYR A 286 -10.21 0.14 13.99
CA TYR A 286 -11.25 0.13 12.96
C TYR A 286 -11.84 -1.27 12.74
N ALA A 287 -11.00 -2.29 12.62
CA ALA A 287 -11.44 -3.63 12.26
C ALA A 287 -12.14 -4.37 13.42
N VAL A 288 -11.66 -4.19 14.64
CA VAL A 288 -12.07 -4.98 15.82
C VAL A 288 -12.85 -4.14 16.85
N GLY A 289 -12.73 -2.81 16.82
CA GLY A 289 -13.36 -1.91 17.80
C GLY A 289 -12.60 -1.79 19.13
N GLU A 290 -11.41 -2.40 19.24
CA GLU A 290 -10.52 -2.28 20.40
C GLU A 290 -9.60 -1.07 20.23
N ASN A 291 -9.82 -0.02 21.03
CA ASN A 291 -8.99 1.18 21.00
C ASN A 291 -7.67 0.96 21.79
N LEU A 292 -6.60 0.61 21.08
CA LEU A 292 -5.27 0.39 21.69
C LEU A 292 -4.66 1.67 22.28
N PHE A 293 -5.08 2.85 21.84
CA PHE A 293 -4.57 4.14 22.35
C PHE A 293 -5.00 4.45 23.79
N LYS A 294 -5.92 3.66 24.35
CA LYS A 294 -6.26 3.71 25.79
C LYS A 294 -5.13 3.20 26.67
N ASN A 295 -4.27 2.35 26.15
CA ASN A 295 -3.11 1.85 26.87
C ASN A 295 -1.82 2.41 26.23
N MET A 296 -1.24 3.41 26.88
CA MET A 296 -0.05 4.09 26.38
C MET A 296 1.20 3.22 26.39
N THR A 297 1.20 2.12 27.13
CA THR A 297 2.36 1.21 27.18
C THR A 297 2.67 0.59 25.81
N TYR A 298 1.72 0.54 24.88
CA TYR A 298 1.98 0.08 23.50
C TYR A 298 2.73 1.08 22.64
N PHE A 299 2.92 2.31 23.11
CA PHE A 299 3.51 3.40 22.33
C PHE A 299 4.71 4.01 23.04
N CYS A 300 4.63 4.13 24.36
CA CYS A 300 5.67 4.65 25.23
C CYS A 300 5.99 3.66 26.34
N GLU A 301 7.19 3.77 26.92
CA GLU A 301 7.51 3.10 28.18
C GLU A 301 6.80 3.80 29.35
N ASP A 302 6.64 5.12 29.26
CA ASP A 302 5.93 5.93 30.25
C ASP A 302 4.40 5.89 30.07
N GLU A 303 3.66 5.78 31.17
CA GLU A 303 2.19 5.75 31.17
C GLU A 303 1.56 7.07 30.67
N ASP A 304 2.25 8.19 30.87
CA ASP A 304 1.78 9.53 30.52
C ASP A 304 1.81 9.81 29.00
N GLY A 305 2.48 8.95 28.22
CA GLY A 305 2.55 9.10 26.78
C GLY A 305 3.49 10.20 26.30
N ALA A 306 4.40 10.68 27.16
CA ALA A 306 5.37 11.74 26.89
C ALA A 306 6.16 11.52 25.59
N CYS A 307 6.52 10.26 25.29
CA CYS A 307 7.29 9.91 24.10
C CYS A 307 6.59 10.27 22.77
N LEU A 308 5.25 10.29 22.73
CA LEU A 308 4.51 10.70 21.52
C LEU A 308 4.61 12.20 21.27
N TYR A 309 4.77 13.01 22.32
CA TYR A 309 5.00 14.45 22.21
C TYR A 309 6.41 14.76 21.71
N ASN A 310 7.38 13.91 22.09
CA ASN A 310 8.77 14.02 21.70
C ASN A 310 9.12 13.24 20.43
N MET A 311 8.14 12.59 19.80
CA MET A 311 8.35 11.88 18.54
C MET A 311 8.85 12.86 17.48
N GLY A 312 9.98 12.54 16.86
CA GLY A 312 10.60 13.38 15.83
C GLY A 312 11.28 14.64 16.36
N VAL A 313 11.43 14.78 17.68
CA VAL A 313 12.37 15.76 18.26
C VAL A 313 13.78 15.28 17.93
N VAL A 314 14.49 16.11 17.16
CA VAL A 314 15.86 15.80 16.74
C VAL A 314 16.82 16.41 17.76
N ASP A 315 17.52 15.56 18.52
CA ASP A 315 18.65 16.05 19.31
C ASP A 315 19.80 16.42 18.36
N MET A 316 20.07 17.71 18.28
CA MET A 316 21.11 18.27 17.42
C MET A 316 22.52 18.09 17.97
N ASN A 317 22.66 17.71 19.23
CA ASN A 317 23.94 17.53 19.88
C ASN A 317 24.48 16.08 19.76
N GLN A 318 23.66 15.14 19.26
CA GLN A 318 24.11 13.77 19.01
C GLN A 318 24.90 13.67 17.71
N THR A 319 26.10 13.10 17.79
CA THR A 319 27.07 12.91 16.71
C THR A 319 26.87 11.62 15.90
N GLU A 320 25.90 10.78 16.25
CA GLU A 320 25.60 9.55 15.50
C GLU A 320 24.94 9.85 14.15
N LYS A 321 25.15 8.95 13.18
CA LYS A 321 24.60 9.09 11.82
C LYS A 321 23.06 9.11 11.89
N LYS A 322 22.47 10.21 11.45
CA LYS A 322 21.02 10.42 11.42
C LYS A 322 20.42 9.81 10.14
N LEU A 323 19.59 8.77 10.27
CA LEU A 323 18.89 8.15 9.14
C LEU A 323 17.43 8.61 9.15
N GLY A 324 17.09 9.53 8.23
CA GLY A 324 15.77 10.12 8.14
C GLY A 324 14.73 9.16 7.55
N ILE A 325 13.66 8.85 8.28
CA ILE A 325 12.51 8.07 7.78
C ILE A 325 11.19 8.76 8.11
N GLN A 326 10.29 8.81 7.12
CA GLN A 326 8.86 9.07 7.32
C GLN A 326 8.05 7.86 6.87
N ILE A 327 7.20 7.34 7.77
CA ILE A 327 6.21 6.33 7.41
C ILE A 327 4.96 7.04 6.92
N ILE A 328 4.70 6.96 5.61
CA ILE A 328 3.53 7.55 4.98
C ILE A 328 2.48 6.48 4.70
N ALA A 329 1.20 6.84 4.79
CA ALA A 329 0.10 5.91 4.56
C ALA A 329 -0.97 6.54 3.66
N SER A 330 -1.43 5.79 2.68
CA SER A 330 -2.58 6.17 1.86
C SER A 330 -3.77 5.27 2.15
N GLY A 331 -4.96 5.79 1.89
CA GLY A 331 -6.21 5.07 2.04
C GLY A 331 -7.39 5.85 1.46
N PRO A 332 -8.47 5.16 1.09
CA PRO A 332 -9.68 5.77 0.52
C PRO A 332 -10.43 6.70 1.49
N ASP A 333 -10.03 6.71 2.77
CA ASP A 333 -10.53 7.58 3.82
C ASP A 333 -9.84 8.94 3.90
N ALA A 334 -8.64 9.05 3.32
CA ALA A 334 -7.83 10.24 3.38
C ALA A 334 -8.31 11.30 2.37
N ARG A 335 -8.16 12.58 2.74
CA ARG A 335 -8.45 13.70 1.84
C ARG A 335 -7.40 13.83 0.74
N SER A 336 -6.14 13.58 1.09
CA SER A 336 -5.00 13.56 0.17
C SER A 336 -4.61 12.12 -0.15
N ARG A 337 -3.99 11.94 -1.31
CA ARG A 337 -3.49 10.65 -1.81
C ARG A 337 -1.97 10.66 -1.66
N GLN A 338 -1.52 10.48 -0.43
CA GLN A 338 -0.19 10.90 0.03
C GLN A 338 0.96 10.19 -0.70
N ILE A 339 0.89 8.87 -0.88
CA ILE A 339 1.95 8.11 -1.57
C ILE A 339 2.04 8.54 -3.03
N ARG A 340 0.89 8.78 -3.67
CA ARG A 340 0.81 9.29 -5.05
C ARG A 340 1.46 10.68 -5.17
N ASP A 341 1.09 11.61 -4.30
CA ASP A 341 1.63 12.98 -4.31
C ASP A 341 3.12 13.01 -3.92
N ASN A 342 3.55 12.11 -3.02
CA ASN A 342 4.94 11.90 -2.67
C ASN A 342 5.76 11.47 -3.90
N TYR A 343 5.30 10.49 -4.67
CA TYR A 343 5.94 10.09 -5.93
C TYR A 343 6.03 11.24 -6.93
N ILE A 344 4.94 12.00 -7.13
CA ILE A 344 4.95 13.18 -8.01
C ILE A 344 6.04 14.16 -7.58
N ARG A 345 6.18 14.43 -6.27
CA ARG A 345 7.21 15.34 -5.76
C ARG A 345 8.63 14.80 -5.96
N LEU A 346 8.85 13.50 -5.73
CA LEU A 346 10.15 12.86 -5.98
C LEU A 346 10.54 12.98 -7.45
N PHE A 347 9.64 12.61 -8.37
CA PHE A 347 9.91 12.66 -9.81
C PHE A 347 10.16 14.08 -10.32
N SER A 348 9.41 15.05 -9.79
CA SER A 348 9.58 16.47 -10.18
C SER A 348 10.87 17.10 -9.64
N LYS A 349 11.49 16.49 -8.62
CA LYS A 349 12.75 16.97 -8.01
C LYS A 349 13.99 16.22 -8.52
N ALA A 350 13.81 15.11 -9.23
CA ALA A 350 14.90 14.31 -9.78
C ALA A 350 15.78 15.12 -10.73
N LYS A 351 17.10 15.01 -10.58
CA LYS A 351 18.08 15.71 -11.41
C LYS A 351 18.90 14.78 -12.30
N HIS A 352 19.11 13.54 -11.87
CA HIS A 352 20.02 12.59 -12.51
C HIS A 352 19.27 11.32 -12.95
N HIS A 353 18.57 10.65 -12.05
CA HIS A 353 17.90 9.39 -12.37
C HIS A 353 16.72 9.07 -11.44
N ILE A 354 15.78 8.28 -11.98
CA ILE A 354 14.64 7.72 -11.26
C ILE A 354 14.60 6.22 -11.57
N TYR A 355 14.74 5.37 -10.55
CA TYR A 355 14.61 3.91 -10.69
C TYR A 355 13.33 3.42 -10.02
N ILE A 356 12.57 2.60 -10.73
CA ILE A 356 11.25 2.13 -10.31
C ILE A 356 11.17 0.62 -10.46
N GLN A 357 10.78 -0.06 -9.39
CA GLN A 357 10.34 -1.45 -9.42
C GLN A 357 8.88 -1.52 -8.99
N THR A 358 8.03 -2.13 -9.80
CA THR A 358 6.62 -2.35 -9.46
C THR A 358 6.10 -3.57 -10.19
N PRO A 359 5.27 -4.44 -9.58
CA PRO A 359 4.62 -5.51 -10.35
C PRO A 359 3.62 -4.95 -11.36
N TYR A 360 3.00 -3.80 -11.03
CA TYR A 360 1.94 -3.18 -11.80
C TYR A 360 2.28 -1.71 -12.02
N PHE A 361 2.36 -1.31 -13.29
CA PHE A 361 2.61 0.07 -13.69
C PHE A 361 1.39 0.59 -14.45
N VAL A 362 0.39 1.04 -13.70
CA VAL A 362 -0.86 1.61 -14.21
C VAL A 362 -1.07 2.98 -13.56
N PRO A 363 -0.12 3.92 -13.71
CA PRO A 363 -0.16 5.20 -13.02
C PRO A 363 -1.37 6.05 -13.44
N ASP A 364 -1.77 6.98 -12.57
CA ASP A 364 -2.70 8.02 -12.97
C ASP A 364 -2.04 9.05 -13.90
N ASP A 365 -2.86 9.91 -14.51
CA ASP A 365 -2.39 10.90 -15.48
C ASP A 365 -1.32 11.85 -14.89
N ALA A 366 -1.39 12.15 -13.58
CA ALA A 366 -0.47 13.05 -12.90
C ALA A 366 0.91 12.42 -12.68
N VAL A 367 0.95 11.18 -12.15
CA VAL A 367 2.19 10.41 -11.95
C VAL A 367 2.85 10.13 -13.30
N LEU A 368 2.08 9.71 -14.30
CA LEU A 368 2.61 9.48 -15.65
C LEU A 368 3.21 10.77 -16.22
N SER A 369 2.50 11.89 -16.15
CA SER A 369 2.99 13.18 -16.65
C SER A 369 4.29 13.62 -15.97
N ALA A 370 4.41 13.44 -14.65
CA ALA A 370 5.64 13.75 -13.92
C ALA A 370 6.84 12.92 -14.44
N LEU A 371 6.65 11.63 -14.69
CA LEU A 371 7.69 10.77 -15.27
C LEU A 371 8.05 11.17 -16.70
N ARG A 372 7.05 11.50 -17.54
CA ARG A 372 7.29 11.96 -18.92
C ARG A 372 8.09 13.26 -18.93
N VAL A 373 7.76 14.21 -18.06
CA VAL A 373 8.49 15.47 -17.93
C VAL A 373 9.92 15.21 -17.47
N ALA A 374 10.14 14.36 -16.48
CA ALA A 374 11.48 14.00 -16.02
C ALA A 374 12.32 13.36 -17.16
N ALA A 375 11.79 12.36 -17.85
CA ALA A 375 12.46 11.69 -18.96
C ALA A 375 12.83 12.67 -20.09
N ARG A 376 11.89 13.52 -20.52
CA ARG A 376 12.14 14.56 -21.55
C ARG A 376 13.12 15.64 -21.09
N SER A 377 13.27 15.84 -19.78
CA SER A 377 14.23 16.79 -19.20
C SER A 377 15.64 16.20 -19.09
N GLY A 378 15.87 14.96 -19.57
CA GLY A 378 17.18 14.31 -19.57
C GLY A 378 17.48 13.49 -18.31
N VAL A 379 16.49 13.29 -17.41
CA VAL A 379 16.63 12.40 -16.25
C VAL A 379 16.59 10.94 -16.74
N ASP A 380 17.51 10.10 -16.28
CA ASP A 380 17.53 8.66 -16.59
C ASP A 380 16.40 7.94 -15.83
N VAL A 381 15.25 7.78 -16.48
CA VAL A 381 14.09 7.08 -15.93
C VAL A 381 14.15 5.61 -16.32
N ARG A 382 14.26 4.72 -15.33
CA ARG A 382 14.26 3.27 -15.53
C ARG A 382 13.13 2.58 -14.78
N LEU A 383 12.35 1.79 -15.52
CA LEU A 383 11.22 1.02 -15.01
C LEU A 383 11.47 -0.48 -15.15
N MET A 384 11.33 -1.22 -14.06
CA MET A 384 11.40 -2.67 -14.03
C MET A 384 10.05 -3.28 -13.65
N ILE A 385 9.56 -4.19 -14.49
CA ILE A 385 8.26 -4.89 -14.34
C ILE A 385 8.45 -6.41 -14.45
N PRO A 386 7.46 -7.24 -14.06
CA PRO A 386 7.51 -8.68 -14.26
C PRO A 386 7.63 -9.07 -15.74
N CYS A 387 8.18 -10.25 -16.04
CA CYS A 387 8.16 -10.81 -17.39
C CYS A 387 6.88 -11.60 -17.73
N LYS A 388 6.00 -11.82 -16.76
CA LYS A 388 4.82 -12.69 -16.90
C LYS A 388 3.61 -12.15 -16.13
N PRO A 389 2.38 -12.45 -16.59
CA PRO A 389 1.16 -12.05 -15.90
C PRO A 389 0.86 -12.93 -14.69
N ASP A 390 0.41 -12.32 -13.61
CA ASP A 390 -0.26 -12.98 -12.48
C ASP A 390 -1.79 -12.74 -12.49
N HIS A 391 -2.22 -11.61 -13.05
CA HIS A 391 -3.60 -11.23 -13.31
C HIS A 391 -3.91 -11.03 -14.82
N PRO A 392 -5.13 -11.38 -15.29
CA PRO A 392 -5.46 -11.39 -16.72
C PRO A 392 -5.36 -10.04 -17.46
N PHE A 393 -5.63 -8.92 -16.78
CA PHE A 393 -5.70 -7.57 -17.38
C PHE A 393 -4.54 -6.67 -16.95
N VAL A 394 -4.10 -6.76 -15.69
CA VAL A 394 -3.13 -5.82 -15.09
C VAL A 394 -1.80 -5.80 -15.84
N TYR A 395 -1.30 -6.97 -16.25
CA TYR A 395 -0.06 -7.07 -16.99
C TYR A 395 -0.12 -6.35 -18.35
N TRP A 396 -1.23 -6.48 -19.08
CA TRP A 396 -1.37 -5.84 -20.40
C TRP A 396 -1.63 -4.34 -20.28
N ALA A 397 -2.32 -3.89 -19.23
CA ALA A 397 -2.40 -2.47 -18.90
C ALA A 397 -1.00 -1.92 -18.61
N THR A 398 -0.24 -2.61 -17.76
CA THR A 398 1.16 -2.29 -17.46
C THR A 398 2.01 -2.17 -18.71
N TYR A 399 1.94 -3.16 -19.60
CA TYR A 399 2.69 -3.17 -20.84
C TYR A 399 2.28 -2.03 -21.79
N SER A 400 1.02 -1.59 -21.77
CA SER A 400 0.56 -0.40 -22.51
C SER A 400 1.19 0.90 -21.99
N TYR A 401 1.23 1.11 -20.67
CA TYR A 401 1.86 2.30 -20.07
C TYR A 401 3.39 2.28 -20.16
N VAL A 402 4.00 1.10 -20.27
CA VAL A 402 5.42 0.97 -20.63
C VAL A 402 5.68 1.61 -21.99
N GLY A 403 4.84 1.34 -23.00
CA GLY A 403 4.96 1.98 -24.32
C GLY A 403 4.95 3.51 -24.26
N ASP A 404 4.07 4.04 -23.43
CA ASP A 404 3.93 5.48 -23.18
C ASP A 404 5.16 6.11 -22.52
N LEU A 405 5.96 5.35 -21.78
CA LEU A 405 7.21 5.83 -21.20
C LEU A 405 8.39 5.65 -22.16
N LEU A 406 8.43 4.53 -22.89
CA LEU A 406 9.45 4.26 -23.89
C LEU A 406 9.48 5.34 -24.97
N SER A 407 8.31 5.83 -25.41
CA SER A 407 8.21 6.93 -26.38
C SER A 407 8.78 8.27 -25.87
N GLU A 408 9.02 8.37 -24.56
CA GLU A 408 9.45 9.60 -23.88
C GLU A 408 10.92 9.57 -23.48
N GLY A 409 11.65 8.51 -23.85
CA GLY A 409 13.07 8.34 -23.58
C GLY A 409 13.38 7.56 -22.30
N ALA A 410 12.38 7.07 -21.58
CA ALA A 410 12.60 6.18 -20.44
C ALA A 410 13.04 4.79 -20.92
N ARG A 411 13.76 4.06 -20.07
CA ARG A 411 14.20 2.68 -20.33
C ARG A 411 13.38 1.71 -19.51
N CYS A 412 12.75 0.74 -20.16
CA CYS A 412 11.87 -0.22 -19.48
C CYS A 412 12.40 -1.66 -19.63
N TYR A 413 12.20 -2.46 -18.58
CA TYR A 413 12.78 -3.79 -18.46
C TYR A 413 11.77 -4.81 -17.93
N THR A 414 11.80 -6.02 -18.48
CA THR A 414 11.17 -7.20 -17.89
C THR A 414 12.18 -7.98 -17.05
N TYR A 415 11.84 -8.27 -15.79
CA TYR A 415 12.65 -9.12 -14.91
C TYR A 415 12.46 -10.60 -15.25
N GLU A 416 13.51 -11.27 -15.74
CA GLU A 416 13.41 -12.62 -16.32
C GLU A 416 13.72 -13.75 -15.33
N ASN A 417 14.33 -13.46 -14.18
CA ASN A 417 14.70 -14.46 -13.17
C ASN A 417 13.54 -14.76 -12.19
N GLY A 418 12.30 -14.88 -12.69
CA GLY A 418 11.12 -15.23 -11.87
C GLY A 418 9.99 -14.20 -11.94
N PHE A 419 9.49 -13.76 -10.78
CA PHE A 419 8.42 -12.77 -10.68
C PHE A 419 8.85 -11.59 -9.79
N LEU A 420 8.79 -10.38 -10.34
CA LEU A 420 9.12 -9.14 -9.63
C LEU A 420 7.88 -8.59 -8.93
N HIS A 421 7.93 -8.51 -7.61
CA HIS A 421 6.85 -7.95 -6.80
C HIS A 421 7.33 -6.84 -5.85
N SER A 422 8.53 -6.30 -6.07
CA SER A 422 9.02 -5.10 -5.37
C SER A 422 8.13 -3.88 -5.65
N LYS A 423 8.03 -2.95 -4.69
CA LYS A 423 7.31 -1.66 -4.80
C LYS A 423 8.23 -0.55 -4.32
N GLY A 424 9.08 -0.08 -5.22
CA GLY A 424 10.19 0.80 -4.89
C GLY A 424 10.33 1.94 -5.88
N VAL A 425 10.65 3.11 -5.34
CA VAL A 425 11.11 4.27 -6.10
C VAL A 425 12.43 4.74 -5.47
N MET A 426 13.44 5.01 -6.29
CA MET A 426 14.70 5.63 -5.89
C MET A 426 14.99 6.82 -6.79
N THR A 427 15.55 7.89 -6.22
CA THR A 427 15.83 9.12 -6.94
C THR A 427 17.21 9.66 -6.56
N ASP A 428 18.03 9.87 -7.59
CA ASP A 428 19.35 10.50 -7.54
C ASP A 428 20.37 9.88 -6.58
N GLY A 429 20.17 8.65 -6.07
CA GLY A 429 21.00 8.07 -5.02
C GLY A 429 20.79 8.71 -3.65
N ARG A 430 19.68 9.44 -3.48
CA ARG A 430 19.41 10.30 -2.32
C ARG A 430 18.19 9.84 -1.53
N VAL A 431 17.04 9.76 -2.18
CA VAL A 431 15.77 9.44 -1.53
C VAL A 431 15.17 8.19 -2.13
N SER A 432 14.63 7.33 -1.28
CA SER A 432 13.91 6.14 -1.70
C SER A 432 12.58 5.99 -0.98
N SER A 433 11.58 5.41 -1.64
CA SER A 433 10.27 5.08 -1.07
C SER A 433 9.96 3.62 -1.36
N TYR A 434 9.83 2.83 -0.29
CA TYR A 434 9.57 1.39 -0.36
C TYR A 434 8.44 1.01 0.59
N GLY A 435 7.59 0.07 0.17
CA GLY A 435 6.48 -0.37 1.02
C GLY A 435 5.53 -1.30 0.30
N THR A 436 4.23 -1.02 0.43
CA THR A 436 3.17 -1.90 -0.07
C THR A 436 2.49 -1.39 -1.33
N ALA A 437 2.60 -0.09 -1.62
CA ALA A 437 1.88 0.55 -2.71
C ALA A 437 2.49 0.23 -4.08
N ASN A 438 1.73 -0.43 -4.95
CA ASN A 438 2.09 -0.53 -6.36
C ASN A 438 1.96 0.85 -7.03
N MET A 439 2.53 0.98 -8.23
CA MET A 439 2.36 2.18 -9.05
C MET A 439 1.10 2.06 -9.94
N ASP A 440 -0.05 1.84 -9.30
CA ASP A 440 -1.35 1.71 -9.95
C ASP A 440 -2.43 2.61 -9.30
N ILE A 441 -3.47 2.92 -10.06
CA ILE A 441 -4.59 3.75 -9.61
C ILE A 441 -5.25 3.14 -8.36
N ARG A 442 -5.40 1.82 -8.31
CA ARG A 442 -5.98 1.12 -7.17
C ARG A 442 -5.19 1.33 -5.87
N SER A 443 -3.87 1.29 -5.87
CA SER A 443 -3.02 1.55 -4.70
C SER A 443 -3.08 3.01 -4.29
N PHE A 444 -3.21 3.92 -5.26
CA PHE A 444 -3.30 5.36 -4.99
C PHE A 444 -4.68 5.82 -4.49
N GLU A 445 -5.76 5.11 -4.83
CA GLU A 445 -7.13 5.58 -4.55
C GLU A 445 -7.97 4.64 -3.67
N LEU A 446 -7.79 3.32 -3.80
CA LEU A 446 -8.74 2.33 -3.27
C LEU A 446 -8.15 1.47 -2.15
N ASN A 447 -6.86 1.15 -2.20
CA ASN A 447 -6.24 0.33 -1.17
C ASN A 447 -5.75 1.19 -0.01
N PHE A 448 -5.74 0.57 1.17
CA PHE A 448 -4.94 1.07 2.27
C PHE A 448 -3.50 0.58 2.08
N GLU A 449 -2.58 1.53 1.96
CA GLU A 449 -1.16 1.27 1.69
C GLU A 449 -0.28 1.97 2.74
N VAL A 450 0.98 1.53 2.83
CA VAL A 450 2.00 2.11 3.70
C VAL A 450 3.38 2.02 3.03
N ASN A 451 4.13 3.10 3.07
CA ASN A 451 5.52 3.17 2.59
C ASN A 451 6.43 3.84 3.62
N ALA A 452 7.68 3.44 3.64
CA ALA A 452 8.77 4.17 4.28
C ALA A 452 9.47 5.04 3.23
N VAL A 453 9.46 6.36 3.43
CA VAL A 453 10.29 7.30 2.68
C VAL A 453 11.59 7.49 3.46
N ILE A 454 12.70 7.15 2.84
CA ILE A 454 14.04 7.13 3.43
C ILE A 454 14.85 8.26 2.81
N TYR A 455 15.35 9.15 3.66
CA TYR A 455 16.19 10.30 3.31
C TYR A 455 17.64 10.02 3.75
N ASP A 456 18.30 9.07 3.09
CA ASP A 456 19.68 8.68 3.39
C ASP A 456 20.38 8.13 2.13
N GLU A 457 21.49 8.76 1.74
CA GLU A 457 22.19 8.40 0.51
C GLU A 457 22.76 6.99 0.55
N GLU A 458 23.30 6.55 1.68
CA GLU A 458 23.91 5.22 1.78
C GLU A 458 22.85 4.13 1.57
N THR A 459 21.71 4.26 2.25
CA THR A 459 20.59 3.32 2.11
C THR A 459 20.00 3.37 0.71
N THR A 460 19.80 4.56 0.13
CA THR A 460 19.29 4.68 -1.25
C THR A 460 20.28 4.11 -2.28
N ARG A 461 21.58 4.36 -2.16
CA ARG A 461 22.59 3.75 -3.05
C ARG A 461 22.60 2.23 -2.95
N LYS A 462 22.50 1.64 -1.75
CA LYS A 462 22.35 0.18 -1.58
C LYS A 462 21.12 -0.37 -2.33
N LEU A 463 19.99 0.34 -2.25
CA LEU A 463 18.77 -0.05 -2.98
C LEU A 463 18.95 0.09 -4.51
N GLU A 464 19.66 1.11 -4.98
CA GLU A 464 20.00 1.28 -6.39
C GLU A 464 20.99 0.22 -6.89
N GLU A 465 21.97 -0.17 -6.09
CA GLU A 465 22.88 -1.28 -6.39
C GLU A 465 22.10 -2.59 -6.55
N LEU A 466 21.13 -2.87 -5.66
CA LEU A 466 20.24 -4.02 -5.79
C LEU A 466 19.40 -3.96 -7.07
N PHE A 467 18.92 -2.77 -7.45
CA PHE A 467 18.22 -2.57 -8.73
C PHE A 467 19.12 -2.88 -9.93
N LEU A 468 20.37 -2.41 -9.90
CA LEU A 468 21.35 -2.67 -10.96
C LEU A 468 21.77 -4.14 -11.01
N GLU A 469 21.78 -4.84 -9.87
CA GLU A 469 21.98 -6.29 -9.83
C GLU A 469 20.82 -7.03 -10.50
N ASP A 470 19.58 -6.68 -10.13
CA ASP A 470 18.38 -7.23 -10.77
C ASP A 470 18.38 -6.95 -12.28
N LEU A 471 18.93 -5.81 -12.72
CA LEU A 471 19.04 -5.43 -14.13
C LEU A 471 19.89 -6.40 -14.96
N LYS A 472 20.87 -7.09 -14.36
CA LYS A 472 21.73 -8.07 -15.05
C LYS A 472 20.97 -9.28 -15.58
N VAL A 473 19.84 -9.60 -14.96
CA VAL A 473 18.94 -10.70 -15.35
C VAL A 473 17.64 -10.19 -15.99
N CYS A 474 17.60 -8.91 -16.34
CA CYS A 474 16.47 -8.31 -17.03
C CYS A 474 16.65 -8.34 -18.55
N LYS A 475 15.54 -8.22 -19.27
CA LYS A 475 15.53 -7.96 -20.70
C LYS A 475 14.95 -6.59 -20.98
N GLU A 476 15.69 -5.77 -21.73
CA GLU A 476 15.22 -4.45 -22.14
C GLU A 476 14.04 -4.57 -23.12
N ILE A 477 13.05 -3.69 -22.94
CA ILE A 477 11.92 -3.51 -23.83
C ILE A 477 12.28 -2.35 -24.75
N THR A 478 12.97 -2.65 -25.85
CA THR A 478 13.35 -1.60 -26.82
C THR A 478 12.13 -1.13 -27.62
N PRO A 479 12.16 0.09 -28.21
CA PRO A 479 11.10 0.55 -29.11
C PRO A 479 10.82 -0.43 -30.26
N GLU A 480 11.84 -1.04 -30.85
CA GLU A 480 11.70 -2.01 -31.94
C GLU A 480 10.98 -3.28 -31.46
N ARG A 481 11.35 -3.78 -30.28
CA ARG A 481 10.69 -4.95 -29.66
C ARG A 481 9.25 -4.63 -29.29
N TYR A 482 8.99 -3.42 -28.79
CA TYR A 482 7.64 -2.99 -28.46
C TYR A 482 6.79 -2.90 -29.73
N GLU A 483 7.27 -2.27 -30.80
CA GLU A 483 6.51 -2.16 -32.05
C GLU A 483 6.28 -3.50 -32.76
N ALA A 484 7.21 -4.44 -32.66
CA ALA A 484 7.10 -5.78 -33.24
C ALA A 484 6.02 -6.67 -32.59
N ARG A 485 5.30 -6.20 -31.56
CA ARG A 485 4.25 -6.97 -30.89
C ARG A 485 3.04 -7.24 -31.80
N SER A 486 2.48 -8.43 -31.67
CA SER A 486 1.35 -8.89 -32.50
C SER A 486 0.07 -8.08 -32.28
N ILE A 487 -0.82 -8.08 -33.28
CA ILE A 487 -2.12 -7.40 -33.20
C ILE A 487 -2.97 -7.89 -32.01
N PHE A 488 -2.85 -9.17 -31.64
CA PHE A 488 -3.52 -9.73 -30.46
C PHE A 488 -3.02 -9.11 -29.16
N ILE A 489 -1.72 -8.83 -29.04
CA ILE A 489 -1.17 -8.14 -27.86
C ILE A 489 -1.67 -6.69 -27.82
N ARG A 490 -1.68 -6.00 -28.96
CA ARG A 490 -2.22 -4.63 -29.06
C ARG A 490 -3.70 -4.55 -28.63
N ILE A 491 -4.53 -5.53 -29.01
CA ILE A 491 -5.93 -5.62 -28.57
C ILE A 491 -6.02 -5.81 -27.05
N LYS A 492 -5.19 -6.70 -26.47
CA LYS A 492 -5.17 -6.93 -25.01
C LYS A 492 -4.74 -5.69 -24.24
N GLU A 493 -3.73 -4.96 -24.73
CA GLU A 493 -3.29 -3.68 -24.16
C GLU A 493 -4.45 -2.68 -24.12
N GLN A 494 -5.08 -2.42 -25.26
CA GLN A 494 -6.16 -1.44 -25.36
C GLN A 494 -7.38 -1.83 -24.52
N GLY A 495 -7.79 -3.10 -24.57
CA GLY A 495 -8.88 -3.60 -23.74
C GLY A 495 -8.59 -3.49 -22.24
N SER A 496 -7.35 -3.77 -21.83
CA SER A 496 -6.95 -3.68 -20.42
C SER A 496 -6.80 -2.22 -19.96
N ARG A 497 -6.37 -1.32 -20.84
CA ARG A 497 -6.24 0.12 -20.55
C ARG A 497 -7.58 0.78 -20.27
N LEU A 498 -8.67 0.32 -20.91
CA LEU A 498 -10.02 0.77 -20.58
C LEU A 498 -10.44 0.42 -19.15
N LEU A 499 -9.82 -0.61 -18.56
CA LEU A 499 -10.07 -1.04 -17.19
C LEU A 499 -9.16 -0.35 -16.17
N SER A 500 -8.16 0.43 -16.58
CA SER A 500 -7.18 1.08 -15.69
C SER A 500 -7.78 1.75 -14.44
N PRO A 501 -8.92 2.48 -14.50
CA PRO A 501 -9.51 3.09 -13.30
C PRO A 501 -9.92 2.09 -12.20
N LEU A 502 -10.02 0.81 -12.52
CA LEU A 502 -10.36 -0.29 -11.61
C LEU A 502 -9.14 -1.12 -11.19
N LEU A 503 -8.00 -0.95 -11.87
CA LEU A 503 -6.79 -1.78 -11.75
C LEU A 503 -5.78 -1.21 -10.76
#